data_AF-A0A6N9PL52-F1
#
_entry.id   AF-A0A6N9PL52-F1
#
_cell.length_a   1.000
_cell.length_b   1.000
_cell.length_c   1.000
_cell.angle_alpha   90.00
_cell.angle_beta   90.00
_cell.angle_gamma   90.00
#
_symmetry.space_group_name_H-M   'P 1'
#
loop_
_entity.id
_entity.type
_entity.pdbx_description
1 polymer ?
#
loop_
_entity_poly.entity_id
_entity_poly.type
_entity_poly.pdbx_seq_one_letter_code
_entity_poly.pdbx_strand_id
1 'polypeptide(L)'
;MARTITDFQTARPDEQVRQIVMDYMKNEGFSYTTVKGEPVWKKGVGALTAPQFMKVECQNGHVHMEAWIKYALLPGVYVGEMALKGFFGIAVKKPLKKRMELLTQILNQQA
;
A
#
# COMPACT_ATOMS: atom_id res chain seq x y z
N MET A 1 7.84 10.05 -9.42
CA MET A 1 7.94 10.25 -7.94
C MET A 1 6.59 10.61 -7.33
N ALA A 2 5.59 9.73 -7.44
CA ALA A 2 4.24 9.96 -6.90
C ALA A 2 3.80 8.87 -5.89
N ARG A 3 4.66 7.87 -5.67
CA ARG A 3 4.43 6.74 -4.76
C ARG A 3 5.56 6.70 -3.73
N THR A 4 5.25 6.30 -2.51
CA THR A 4 6.26 5.94 -1.51
C THR A 4 6.69 4.51 -1.77
N ILE A 5 7.98 4.31 -1.98
CA ILE A 5 8.56 3.02 -2.32
C ILE A 5 9.41 2.52 -1.15
N THR A 6 9.37 1.23 -0.87
CA THR A 6 10.28 0.57 0.06
C THR A 6 10.66 -0.79 -0.49
N ASP A 7 11.97 -0.98 -0.65
CA ASP A 7 12.60 -2.21 -1.09
C ASP A 7 13.36 -2.83 0.06
N PHE A 8 13.22 -4.13 0.25
CA PHE A 8 13.97 -4.87 1.27
C PHE A 8 14.07 -6.35 0.90
N GLN A 9 15.02 -7.03 1.53
CA GLN A 9 15.22 -8.46 1.39
C GLN A 9 14.50 -9.21 2.52
N THR A 10 13.89 -10.34 2.19
CA THR A 10 13.32 -11.28 3.16
C THR A 10 13.88 -12.67 2.90
N ALA A 11 14.11 -13.43 3.98
CA ALA A 11 14.51 -14.83 3.91
C ALA A 11 13.31 -15.77 3.66
N ARG A 12 12.08 -15.24 3.65
CA ARG A 12 10.87 -16.02 3.47
C ARG A 12 10.67 -16.39 1.99
N PRO A 13 10.13 -17.59 1.69
CA PRO A 13 9.76 -17.94 0.32
C PRO A 13 8.70 -16.98 -0.25
N ASP A 14 8.79 -16.69 -1.55
CA ASP A 14 7.91 -15.74 -2.24
C ASP A 14 6.41 -16.05 -2.02
N GLU A 15 6.02 -17.33 -2.05
CA GLU A 15 4.62 -17.72 -1.82
C GLU A 15 4.18 -17.43 -0.38
N GLN A 16 5.05 -17.63 0.61
CA GLN A 16 4.75 -17.29 2.00
C GLN A 16 4.55 -15.79 2.17
N VAL A 17 5.42 -14.97 1.55
CA VAL A 17 5.29 -13.51 1.52
C VAL A 17 3.93 -13.12 0.93
N ARG A 18 3.54 -13.74 -0.19
CA ARG A 18 2.28 -13.47 -0.87
C ARG A 18 1.06 -13.77 0.00
N GLN A 19 1.07 -14.89 0.71
CA GLN A 19 -0.01 -15.26 1.64
C GLN A 19 -0.11 -14.27 2.81
N ILE A 20 1.02 -13.94 3.45
CA ILE A 20 1.05 -12.96 4.55
C ILE A 20 0.53 -11.61 4.09
N VAL A 21 0.95 -11.14 2.91
CA VAL A 21 0.46 -9.88 2.33
C VAL A 21 -1.04 -9.95 2.09
N MET A 22 -1.56 -11.03 1.50
CA MET A 22 -2.99 -11.19 1.27
C MET A 22 -3.80 -11.14 2.56
N ASP A 23 -3.37 -11.86 3.59
CA ASP A 23 -4.04 -11.90 4.88
C ASP A 23 -3.97 -10.56 5.61
N TYR A 24 -2.78 -9.95 5.63
CA TYR A 24 -2.56 -8.62 6.21
C TYR A 24 -3.47 -7.57 5.56
N MET A 25 -3.50 -7.54 4.22
CA MET A 25 -4.30 -6.56 3.47
C MET A 25 -5.80 -6.75 3.70
N LYS A 26 -6.29 -7.99 3.71
CA LYS A 26 -7.69 -8.31 4.01
C LYS A 26 -8.06 -7.90 5.44
N ASN A 27 -7.22 -8.22 6.42
CA ASN A 27 -7.43 -7.85 7.82
C ASN A 27 -7.43 -6.33 8.01
N GLU A 28 -6.57 -5.62 7.26
CA GLU A 28 -6.58 -4.17 7.20
C GLU A 28 -7.74 -3.61 6.37
N GLY A 29 -8.65 -4.42 5.82
CA GLY A 29 -9.82 -3.97 5.07
C GLY A 29 -9.51 -3.36 3.70
N PHE A 30 -8.40 -3.77 3.08
CA PHE A 30 -8.13 -3.50 1.67
C PHE A 30 -8.85 -4.52 0.79
N SER A 31 -9.26 -4.08 -0.39
CA SER A 31 -9.78 -4.94 -1.45
C SER A 31 -8.77 -5.00 -2.59
N TYR A 32 -8.55 -6.20 -3.13
CA TYR A 32 -7.71 -6.37 -4.30
C TYR A 32 -8.48 -5.95 -5.56
N THR A 33 -7.88 -5.10 -6.37
CA THR A 33 -8.50 -4.56 -7.58
C THR A 33 -7.45 -4.28 -8.65
N THR A 34 -7.88 -3.96 -9.86
CA THR A 34 -6.99 -3.57 -10.95
C THR A 34 -7.20 -2.09 -11.26
N VAL A 35 -6.12 -1.31 -11.25
CA VAL A 35 -6.13 0.11 -11.59
C VAL A 35 -5.16 0.32 -12.76
N LYS A 36 -5.66 0.79 -13.90
CA LYS A 36 -4.86 1.01 -15.12
C LYS A 36 -4.05 -0.23 -15.56
N GLY A 37 -4.60 -1.43 -15.35
CA GLY A 37 -3.93 -2.70 -15.67
C GLY A 37 -2.97 -3.21 -14.60
N GLU A 38 -2.72 -2.45 -13.53
CA GLU A 38 -1.88 -2.88 -12.40
C GLU A 38 -2.74 -3.51 -11.30
N PRO A 39 -2.40 -4.71 -10.80
CA PRO A 39 -3.01 -5.25 -9.60
C PRO A 39 -2.59 -4.46 -8.36
N VAL A 40 -3.56 -3.95 -7.61
CA VAL A 40 -3.32 -3.12 -6.43
C VAL A 40 -4.31 -3.43 -5.32
N TRP A 41 -3.89 -3.19 -4.09
CA TRP A 41 -4.74 -3.18 -2.91
C TRP A 41 -5.30 -1.78 -2.71
N LYS A 42 -6.64 -1.66 -2.67
CA LYS A 42 -7.34 -0.39 -2.49
C LYS A 42 -8.12 -0.40 -1.18
N LYS A 43 -8.01 0.68 -0.40
CA LYS A 43 -8.84 0.92 0.79
C LYS A 43 -9.42 2.33 0.76
N GLY A 44 -10.64 2.47 1.24
CA GLY A 44 -11.39 3.72 1.22
C GLY A 44 -12.29 3.81 0.00
N VAL A 45 -13.59 3.77 0.25
CA VAL A 45 -14.64 3.91 -0.76
C VAL A 45 -15.64 4.90 -0.18
N GLY A 46 -15.49 6.18 -0.51
CA GLY A 46 -16.44 7.18 -0.04
C GLY A 46 -15.99 8.59 -0.36
N ALA A 47 -16.94 9.44 -0.76
CA ALA A 47 -16.75 10.83 -1.19
C ALA A 47 -16.00 11.71 -0.18
N LEU A 48 -15.84 11.26 1.06
CA LEU A 48 -15.23 12.00 2.18
C LEU A 48 -13.76 11.66 2.46
N THR A 49 -13.25 10.50 1.99
CA THR A 49 -11.85 10.09 2.27
C THR A 49 -11.09 9.78 0.99
N ALA A 50 -9.83 10.20 0.93
CA ALA A 50 -8.97 9.89 -0.22
C ALA A 50 -8.68 8.38 -0.28
N PRO A 51 -8.88 7.72 -1.42
CA PRO A 51 -8.58 6.30 -1.56
C PRO A 51 -7.08 6.06 -1.39
N GLN A 52 -6.78 5.03 -0.61
CA GLN A 52 -5.46 4.53 -0.30
C GLN A 52 -5.14 3.34 -1.20
N PHE A 53 -3.92 3.30 -1.70
CA PHE A 53 -3.43 2.26 -2.58
C PHE A 53 -2.12 1.70 -2.04
N MET A 54 -1.98 0.38 -2.13
CA MET A 54 -0.74 -0.33 -1.89
C MET A 54 -0.51 -1.37 -2.99
N LYS A 55 0.74 -1.57 -3.36
CA LYS A 55 1.19 -2.65 -4.23
C LYS A 55 2.38 -3.32 -3.54
N VAL A 56 2.38 -4.65 -3.55
CA VAL A 56 3.46 -5.45 -2.97
C VAL A 56 3.78 -6.56 -3.95
N GLU A 57 5.03 -6.59 -4.40
CA GLU A 57 5.58 -7.61 -5.28
C GLU A 57 6.77 -8.25 -4.57
N CYS A 58 6.90 -9.57 -4.71
CA CYS A 58 8.04 -10.31 -4.20
C CYS A 58 8.59 -11.18 -5.30
N GLN A 59 9.90 -11.15 -5.49
CA GLN A 59 10.60 -12.01 -6.42
C GLN A 59 11.98 -12.34 -5.89
N ASN A 60 12.28 -13.64 -5.75
CA ASN A 60 13.56 -14.13 -5.24
C ASN A 60 13.92 -13.53 -3.86
N GLY A 61 12.95 -13.39 -2.96
CA GLY A 61 13.15 -12.79 -1.64
C GLY A 61 13.31 -11.26 -1.64
N HIS A 62 13.33 -10.61 -2.82
CA HIS A 62 13.28 -9.16 -2.91
C HIS A 62 11.83 -8.67 -2.90
N VAL A 63 11.46 -7.90 -1.87
CA VAL A 63 10.13 -7.33 -1.72
C VAL A 63 10.14 -5.87 -2.16
N HIS A 64 9.34 -5.57 -3.19
CA HIS A 64 9.06 -4.21 -3.66
C HIS A 64 7.69 -3.77 -3.16
N MET A 65 7.63 -2.73 -2.34
CA MET A 65 6.38 -2.16 -1.86
C MET A 65 6.19 -0.72 -2.31
N GLU A 66 5.00 -0.43 -2.84
CA GLU A 66 4.59 0.90 -3.24
C GLU A 66 3.32 1.30 -2.49
N ALA A 67 3.24 2.53 -2.02
CA ALA A 67 2.05 3.07 -1.38
C ALA A 67 1.77 4.51 -1.81
N TRP A 68 0.50 4.82 -2.10
CA TRP A 68 0.08 6.16 -2.52
C TRP A 68 -1.39 6.43 -2.20
N ILE A 69 -1.77 7.70 -2.29
CA ILE A 69 -3.16 8.14 -2.28
C ILE A 69 -3.47 8.88 -3.57
N LYS A 70 -4.75 9.01 -3.93
CA LYS A 70 -5.15 9.98 -4.96
C LYS A 70 -5.55 11.31 -4.34
N TYR A 71 -5.24 12.41 -5.02
CA TYR A 71 -5.66 13.75 -4.57
C TYR A 71 -7.14 13.94 -4.83
N ALA A 72 -7.90 14.39 -3.83
CA ALA A 72 -9.30 14.75 -4.00
C ALA A 72 -9.39 16.19 -4.51
N LEU A 73 -9.87 16.37 -5.73
CA LEU A 73 -10.13 17.71 -6.29
C LEU A 73 -11.51 18.21 -5.84
N LEU A 74 -12.50 17.32 -5.79
CA LEU A 74 -13.85 17.53 -5.27
C LEU A 74 -14.29 16.24 -4.53
N PRO A 75 -15.32 16.27 -3.68
CA PRO A 75 -15.89 15.05 -3.10
C PRO A 75 -16.23 14.03 -4.18
N GLY A 76 -15.59 12.86 -4.15
CA GLY A 76 -15.76 11.81 -5.16
C GLY A 76 -14.94 11.99 -6.46
N VAL A 77 -14.28 13.13 -6.68
CA VAL A 77 -13.41 13.36 -7.86
C VAL A 77 -11.95 13.30 -7.43
N TYR A 78 -11.26 12.23 -7.83
CA TYR A 78 -9.87 11.97 -7.45
C TYR A 78 -8.95 12.01 -8.67
N VAL A 79 -7.92 12.87 -8.62
CA VAL A 79 -6.93 13.07 -9.69
C VAL A 79 -5.52 12.90 -9.15
N GLY A 80 -4.59 12.51 -10.01
CA GLY A 80 -3.17 12.36 -9.65
C GLY A 80 -2.87 11.27 -8.61
N GLU A 81 -1.59 10.93 -8.47
CA GLU A 81 -1.07 10.08 -7.42
C GLU A 81 -0.19 10.91 -6.48
N MET A 82 -0.23 10.64 -5.19
CA MET A 82 0.52 11.37 -4.19
C MET A 82 1.18 10.41 -3.19
N ALA A 83 2.49 10.60 -2.99
CA ALA A 83 3.28 9.84 -2.05
C ALA A 83 2.87 10.16 -0.61
N LEU A 84 3.28 9.32 0.34
CA LEU A 84 2.95 9.48 1.76
C LEU A 84 3.76 10.59 2.45
N LYS A 85 4.71 11.22 1.74
CA LYS A 85 5.48 12.38 2.20
C LYS A 85 4.72 13.69 1.90
N GLY A 86 4.96 14.74 2.69
CA GLY A 86 4.39 16.09 2.49
C GLY A 86 3.19 16.43 3.40
N PHE A 87 2.86 17.73 3.46
CA PHE A 87 1.91 18.28 4.45
C PHE A 87 0.43 18.04 4.13
N PHE A 88 0.08 17.86 2.86
CA PHE A 88 -1.30 17.59 2.45
C PHE A 88 -1.71 16.14 2.76
N GLY A 89 -2.90 15.97 3.34
CA GLY A 89 -3.49 14.66 3.59
C GLY A 89 -2.84 13.86 4.74
N ILE A 90 -2.11 14.51 5.65
CA ILE A 90 -1.41 13.86 6.78
C ILE A 90 -2.31 12.89 7.55
N ALA A 91 -3.58 13.27 7.80
CA ALA A 91 -4.52 12.44 8.55
C ALA A 91 -4.77 11.07 7.90
N VAL A 92 -4.77 10.99 6.56
CA VAL A 92 -4.95 9.75 5.81
C VAL A 92 -3.61 9.05 5.54
N LYS A 93 -2.53 9.81 5.33
CA LYS A 93 -1.19 9.28 5.05
C LYS A 93 -0.55 8.59 6.26
N LYS A 94 -0.74 9.13 7.47
CA LYS A 94 -0.14 8.58 8.70
C LYS A 94 -0.53 7.12 8.95
N PRO A 95 -1.84 6.75 8.95
CA PRO A 95 -2.25 5.35 9.09
C PRO A 95 -1.69 4.46 7.98
N LEU A 96 -1.70 4.92 6.72
CA LEU A 96 -1.17 4.15 5.59
C LEU A 96 0.34 3.88 5.73
N LYS A 97 1.11 4.88 6.15
CA LYS A 97 2.55 4.73 6.40
C LYS A 97 2.81 3.72 7.52
N LYS A 98 2.06 3.78 8.62
CA LYS A 98 2.15 2.81 9.72
C LYS A 98 1.89 1.39 9.25
N ARG A 99 0.88 1.18 8.39
CA ARG A 99 0.59 -0.14 7.83
C ARG A 99 1.74 -0.68 6.98
N MET A 100 2.29 0.18 6.13
CA MET A 100 3.46 -0.15 5.32
C MET A 100 4.64 -0.56 6.20
N GLU A 101 4.94 0.22 7.25
CA GLU A 101 6.02 -0.08 8.20
C GLU A 101 5.79 -1.39 8.97
N LEU A 102 4.56 -1.64 9.44
CA LEU A 102 4.20 -2.89 10.12
C LEU A 102 4.34 -4.09 9.20
N LEU A 103 3.90 -3.99 7.94
CA LEU A 103 4.08 -5.07 6.97
C LEU A 103 5.55 -5.33 6.69
N THR A 104 6.39 -4.29 6.54
CA THR A 104 7.85 -4.45 6.44
C THR A 104 8.39 -5.21 7.64
N GLN A 105 7.98 -4.85 8.86
CA GLN A 105 8.44 -5.53 10.08
C GLN A 105 8.01 -6.99 10.12
N ILE A 106 6.74 -7.29 9.78
CA ILE A 106 6.23 -8.66 9.73
C ILE A 106 7.02 -9.51 8.73
N LEU A 107 7.34 -8.97 7.55
CA LEU A 107 8.05 -9.68 6.49
C LEU A 107 9.55 -9.79 6.73
N ASN A 108 10.13 -8.86 7.49
CA ASN A 108 11.56 -8.86 7.83
C ASN A 108 11.88 -9.63 9.13
N GLN A 109 10.91 -9.81 10.03
CA GLN A 109 11.09 -10.66 11.20
C GLN A 109 11.35 -12.11 10.77
N GLN A 110 12.55 -12.59 11.02
CA GLN A 110 12.91 -14.00 10.90
C GLN A 110 12.07 -14.77 11.92
N ALA A 111 11.27 -15.73 11.44
CA ALA A 111 10.68 -16.76 12.29
C ALA A 111 11.70 -17.87 12.49
#